data_AF-A0A6J5ZJ56-F1
#
_entry.id   AF-A0A6J5ZJ56-F1
#
_cell.length_a   1.000
_cell.length_b   1.000
_cell.length_c   1.000
_cell.angle_alpha   90.00
_cell.angle_beta   90.00
_cell.angle_gamma   90.00
#
_symmetry.space_group_name_H-M   'P 1'
#
loop_
_entity.id
_entity.type
_entity.pdbx_description
1 polymer ?
#
loop_
_entity_poly.entity_id
_entity_poly.type
_entity_poly.pdbx_seq_one_letter_code
_entity_poly.pdbx_strand_id
1 'polypeptide(L)'
;MNLAVNISIGSSAQIALFVAPVLILASHLMGPHPMALVFNGYELAALILSALIAGQVTQDGRSTWFEGLQLLAVYVIIAFSFFIA
;
A
#
# COMPACT_ATOMS: atom_id res chain seq x y z
N MET A 1 -9.06 -10.06 14.61
CA MET A 1 -8.96 -8.72 13.98
C MET A 1 -7.70 -8.00 14.37
N ASN A 2 -7.60 -7.54 15.63
CA ASN A 2 -6.62 -6.52 16.03
C ASN A 2 -5.18 -6.92 15.74
N LEU A 3 -4.77 -8.15 16.04
CA LEU A 3 -3.42 -8.62 15.74
C LEU A 3 -3.14 -8.63 14.23
N ALA A 4 -4.05 -9.21 13.43
CA ALA A 4 -3.88 -9.29 11.97
C ALA A 4 -3.86 -7.90 11.32
N VAL A 5 -4.77 -7.01 11.71
CA VAL A 5 -4.81 -5.61 11.23
C VAL A 5 -3.54 -4.86 11.62
N ASN A 6 -3.07 -5.01 12.87
CA ASN A 6 -1.86 -4.35 13.33
C ASN A 6 -0.61 -4.87 12.60
N ILE A 7 -0.53 -6.18 12.34
CA ILE A 7 0.55 -6.76 11.51
C ILE A 7 0.50 -6.19 10.09
N SER A 8 -0.67 -6.12 9.46
CA SER A 8 -0.83 -5.60 8.10
C SER A 8 -0.46 -4.12 8.01
N ILE A 9 -1.04 -3.26 8.86
CA ILE A 9 -0.77 -1.82 8.89
C ILE A 9 0.70 -1.56 9.25
N GLY A 10 1.22 -2.28 10.25
CA GLY A 10 2.62 -2.16 10.67
C GLY A 10 3.60 -2.52 9.56
N SER A 11 3.33 -3.60 8.82
CA SER A 11 4.13 -3.99 7.65
C SER A 11 4.09 -2.93 6.55
N SER A 12 2.91 -2.40 6.20
CA SER A 12 2.79 -1.32 5.22
C SER A 12 3.52 -0.04 5.64
N ALA A 13 3.43 0.34 6.92
CA ALA A 13 4.14 1.49 7.46
C ALA A 13 5.66 1.29 7.43
N GLN A 14 6.14 0.08 7.73
CA GLN A 14 7.57 -0.25 7.62
C GLN A 14 8.07 -0.15 6.17
N ILE A 15 7.27 -0.60 5.20
CA ILE A 15 7.62 -0.45 3.79
C ILE A 15 7.77 1.03 3.43
N ALA A 16 6.80 1.85 3.83
CA ALA A 16 6.78 3.28 3.50
C ALA A 16 7.88 4.09 4.22
N LEU A 17 8.09 3.85 5.52
CA LEU A 17 8.94 4.67 6.38
C LEU A 17 10.37 4.16 6.51
N PHE A 18 10.62 2.89 6.21
CA PHE A 18 11.94 2.28 6.36
C PHE A 18 12.45 1.67 5.07
N VAL A 19 11.71 0.74 4.46
CA VAL A 19 12.21 -0.01 3.30
C VAL A 19 12.44 0.92 2.10
N ALA A 20 11.46 1.74 1.72
CA ALA A 20 11.61 2.65 0.59
C ALA A 20 12.77 3.66 0.79
N PRO A 21 12.90 4.37 1.94
CA PRO A 21 14.06 5.23 2.19
C PRO A 21 15.40 4.49 2.15
N VAL A 22 15.48 3.30 2.74
CA VAL A 22 16.72 2.50 2.73
C VAL A 22 17.09 2.09 1.31
N LEU A 23 16.12 1.71 0.47
CA LEU A 23 16.37 1.38 -0.93
C LEU A 23 16.85 2.58 -1.74
N ILE A 24 16.29 3.77 -1.50
CA ILE A 24 16.76 5.01 -2.15
C ILE A 24 18.22 5.28 -1.76
N LEU A 25 18.57 5.19 -0.48
CA LEU A 25 19.95 5.41 -0.01
C LEU A 25 20.91 4.34 -0.56
N ALA A 26 20.50 3.07 -0.54
CA ALA A 26 21.29 1.96 -1.06
C ALA A 26 21.53 2.06 -2.58
N SER A 27 20.55 2.57 -3.33
CA SER A 27 20.69 2.78 -4.77
C SER A 27 21.84 3.72 -5.14
N HIS A 28 22.19 4.64 -4.25
CA HIS A 28 23.31 5.57 -4.45
C HIS A 28 24.69 4.91 -4.31
N LEU A 29 24.76 3.76 -3.62
CA LEU A 29 25.99 3.03 -3.37
C LEU A 29 26.15 1.81 -4.28
N MET A 30 25.05 1.16 -4.65
CA MET A 30 25.04 -0.13 -5.33
C MET A 30 24.44 -0.11 -6.74
N GLY A 31 23.61 0.90 -7.05
CA GLY A 31 22.87 0.98 -8.31
C GLY A 31 23.67 1.66 -9.42
N PRO A 32 23.43 1.32 -10.71
CA PRO A 32 23.98 2.07 -11.83
C PRO A 32 23.46 3.52 -11.89
N HIS A 33 22.23 3.74 -11.38
CA HIS A 33 21.61 5.06 -11.25
C HIS A 33 20.82 5.16 -9.93
N PRO A 34 20.70 6.36 -9.32
CA PRO A 34 19.90 6.56 -8.12
C PRO A 34 18.41 6.28 -8.36
N MET A 35 17.78 5.54 -7.45
CA MET A 35 16.34 5.34 -7.42
C MET A 35 15.65 6.62 -6.93
N ALA A 36 14.82 7.22 -7.78
CA ALA A 36 14.00 8.36 -7.41
C ALA A 36 12.67 7.89 -6.80
N LEU A 37 12.17 8.59 -5.79
CA LEU A 37 10.84 8.36 -5.23
C LEU A 37 9.79 9.11 -6.06
N VAL A 38 9.61 8.67 -7.31
CA VAL A 38 8.66 9.27 -8.25
C VAL A 38 7.59 8.22 -8.54
N PHE A 39 6.35 8.54 -8.19
CA PHE A 39 5.18 7.75 -8.52
C PHE A 39 4.42 8.43 -9.66
N ASN A 40 3.90 7.65 -10.60
CA ASN A 40 2.95 8.17 -11.58
C ASN A 40 1.60 8.47 -10.89
N GLY A 41 0.75 9.29 -11.52
CA GLY A 41 -0.56 9.67 -10.99
C GLY A 41 -1.44 8.47 -10.61
N TYR A 42 -1.39 7.38 -11.39
CA TYR A 42 -2.12 6.14 -11.09
C TYR A 42 -1.61 5.45 -9.81
N GLU A 43 -0.29 5.35 -9.64
CA GLU A 43 0.33 4.75 -8.45
C GLU A 43 0.04 5.55 -7.20
N LEU A 44 0.15 6.88 -7.30
CA LEU A 44 -0.15 7.77 -6.19
C LEU A 44 -1.63 7.70 -5.80
N ALA A 45 -2.54 7.69 -6.78
CA ALA A 45 -3.98 7.56 -6.54
C ALA A 45 -4.31 6.21 -5.88
N ALA A 46 -3.73 5.11 -6.37
CA ALA A 46 -3.95 3.78 -5.80
C ALA A 46 -3.45 3.67 -4.36
N LEU A 47 -2.27 4.23 -4.05
CA LEU A 47 -1.73 4.27 -2.69
C LEU A 47 -2.62 5.06 -1.74
N ILE A 48 -3.05 6.26 -2.13
CA ILE A 48 -3.90 7.12 -1.30
C ILE A 48 -5.27 6.46 -1.06
N LEU A 49 -5.92 5.96 -2.11
CA LEU A 49 -7.22 5.29 -2.00
C LEU A 49 -7.13 4.05 -1.11
N SER A 50 -6.10 3.23 -1.29
CA SER A 50 -5.90 2.03 -0.47
C SER A 50 -5.71 2.38 1.01
N ALA A 51 -4.91 3.41 1.32
CA ALA A 51 -4.70 3.87 2.70
C ALA A 51 -5.99 4.42 3.33
N LEU A 52 -6.78 5.20 2.58
CA LEU A 52 -8.05 5.74 3.05
C LEU A 52 -9.07 4.63 3.31
N ILE A 53 -9.25 3.70 2.38
CA ILE A 53 -10.23 2.61 2.52
C ILE A 53 -9.82 1.69 3.67
N ALA A 54 -8.54 1.29 3.77
CA ALA A 54 -8.05 0.48 4.87
C ALA A 54 -8.23 1.19 6.23
N GLY A 55 -7.99 2.50 6.28
CA GLY A 55 -8.23 3.32 7.47
C GLY A 55 -9.71 3.33 7.88
N GLN A 56 -10.62 3.52 6.93
CA GLN A 56 -12.07 3.52 7.19
C GLN A 56 -12.57 2.15 7.68
N VAL A 57 -12.19 1.06 7.02
CA VAL A 57 -12.64 -0.30 7.37
C VAL A 57 -12.11 -0.75 8.74
N THR A 58 -10.99 -0.20 9.19
CA THR A 58 -10.38 -0.61 10.48
C THR A 58 -10.79 0.27 11.67
N GLN A 59 -11.48 1.40 11.45
CA GLN A 59 -11.87 2.34 12.50
C GLN A 59 -12.85 1.74 13.52
N ASP A 60 -13.80 0.92 13.06
CA ASP A 60 -14.86 0.39 13.92
C ASP A 60 -14.41 -0.79 14.80
N GLY A 61 -13.16 -1.25 14.66
CA GLY A 61 -12.57 -2.34 15.45
C GLY A 61 -13.20 -3.72 15.22
N ARG A 62 -14.16 -3.80 14.31
CA ARG A 62 -14.84 -5.03 13.86
C ARG A 62 -14.66 -5.13 12.35
N SER A 63 -14.79 -6.35 11.84
CA SER A 63 -14.76 -6.60 10.41
C SER A 63 -15.65 -7.77 10.05
N THR A 64 -16.35 -7.62 8.94
CA THR A 64 -17.26 -8.63 8.42
C THR A 64 -16.66 -9.32 7.19
N TRP A 65 -17.16 -10.51 6.87
CA TRP A 65 -16.74 -11.21 5.65
C TRP A 65 -17.03 -10.38 4.39
N PHE A 66 -18.09 -9.57 4.42
CA PHE A 66 -18.50 -8.71 3.33
C PHE A 66 -17.55 -7.53 3.13
N GLU A 67 -17.08 -6.89 4.21
CA GLU A 67 -16.01 -5.88 4.11
C GLU A 67 -14.71 -6.48 3.56
N GLY A 68 -14.37 -7.71 3.95
CA GLY A 68 -13.25 -8.44 3.36
C GLY A 68 -13.41 -8.63 1.85
N LEU A 69 -14.62 -9.01 1.40
CA LEU A 69 -14.94 -9.12 -0.02
C LEU A 69 -14.85 -7.77 -0.75
N GLN A 70 -15.29 -6.68 -0.13
CA GLN A 70 -15.16 -5.33 -0.68
C GLN A 70 -13.69 -4.92 -0.84
N LEU A 71 -12.83 -5.19 0.14
CA LEU A 71 -11.39 -4.92 0.05
C LEU A 71 -10.74 -5.71 -1.10
N LEU A 72 -11.10 -6.99 -1.26
CA LEU A 72 -10.64 -7.81 -2.38
C LEU A 72 -11.14 -7.27 -3.73
N ALA A 73 -12.40 -6.84 -3.81
CA ALA A 73 -12.95 -6.24 -5.02
C ALA A 73 -12.22 -4.95 -5.42
N VAL A 74 -11.95 -4.06 -4.45
CA VAL A 74 -11.16 -2.83 -4.68
C VAL A 74 -9.76 -3.18 -5.18
N TYR A 75 -9.09 -4.16 -4.56
CA TYR A 75 -7.77 -4.61 -5.00
C TYR A 75 -7.79 -5.11 -6.44
N VAL A 76 -8.79 -5.91 -6.82
CA VAL A 76 -8.95 -6.43 -8.18
C VAL A 76 -9.19 -5.29 -9.18
N ILE A 77 -10.04 -4.30 -8.85
CA ILE A 77 -10.29 -3.14 -9.71
C ILE A 77 -9.00 -2.33 -9.94
N ILE A 78 -8.23 -2.08 -8.88
CA ILE A 78 -6.93 -1.41 -8.97
C ILE A 78 -5.97 -2.24 -9.85
N ALA A 79 -5.86 -3.54 -9.61
CA ALA A 79 -5.00 -4.43 -10.39
C ALA A 79 -5.36 -4.43 -11.89
N PHE A 80 -6.66 -4.48 -12.23
CA PHE A 80 -7.11 -4.33 -13.62
C PHE A 80 -6.80 -2.95 -14.20
N SER A 81 -6.91 -1.88 -13.41
CA SER A 81 -6.53 -0.53 -13.86
C SER A 81 -5.06 -0.47 -14.24
N PHE A 82 -4.18 -1.10 -13.45
CA PHE A 82 -2.75 -1.21 -13.75
C PHE A 82 -2.42 -2.15 -14.92
N PHE A 83 -3.25 -3.16 -15.18
CA PHE A 83 -3.05 -4.05 -16.32
C PHE A 83 -3.34 -3.36 -17.65
N ILE A 84 -4.23 -2.36 -17.65
CA ILE A 84 -4.67 -1.65 -18.86
C ILE A 84 -3.93 -0.33 -19.06
N ALA A 85 -3.52 0.34 -17.97
CA ALA A 85 -2.80 1.63 -17.99
C ALA A 85 -1.36 1.50 -18.53
#